data_AF-A0A357AXT3-F1
#
_entry.id   AF-A0A357AXT3-F1
#
_cell.length_a   1.000
_cell.length_b   1.000
_cell.length_c   1.000
_cell.angle_alpha   90.00
_cell.angle_beta   90.00
_cell.angle_gamma   90.00
#
_symmetry.space_group_name_H-M   'P 1'
#
loop_
_entity.id
_entity.type
_entity.pdbx_description
1 polymer ?
#
loop_
_entity_poly.entity_id
_entity_poly.type
_entity_poly.pdbx_seq_one_letter_code
_entity_poly.pdbx_strand_id
1 'polypeptide(L)' 'GEILGIGGLSECGMHEVGKAVFGASYDREGEVKLQNGTSIDSIPTAIDHSVAYVSKDRDNESLVVNDSIRDNICLPSLDK' A
#
# COMPACT_ATOMS: atom_id res chain seq x y z
N GLY A 1 15.57 11.45 -4.45
CA GLY A 1 14.56 10.82 -3.59
C GLY A 1 15.02 10.91 -2.15
N GLU A 2 14.08 11.01 -1.22
CA GLU A 2 14.35 11.03 0.22
C GLU A 2 13.85 9.72 0.84
N ILE A 3 14.46 9.31 1.94
CA ILE A 3 14.01 8.15 2.71
C ILE A 3 13.42 8.67 4.00
N LEU A 4 12.12 8.43 4.21
CA LEU A 4 11.42 8.74 5.44
C LEU A 4 11.17 7.43 6.21
N GLY A 5 11.64 7.39 7.45
CA GLY A 5 11.34 6.31 8.39
C GLY A 5 10.26 6.73 9.37
N ILE A 6 9.27 5.86 9.60
CA ILE A 6 8.29 5.99 10.68
C ILE A 6 8.66 4.95 11.74
N GLY A 7 8.72 5.35 13.01
CA GLY A 7 9.19 4.53 14.13
C GLY A 7 8.34 4.71 15.40
N GLY A 8 8.26 3.67 16.23
CA GLY A 8 7.58 3.70 17.52
C GLY A 8 7.64 2.35 18.26
N LEU A 9 7.00 2.29 19.45
CA LEU A 9 6.89 1.05 20.24
C LEU A 9 5.97 0.02 19.56
N SER A 10 5.90 -1.21 20.08
CA SER A 10 4.89 -2.17 19.63
C SER A 10 3.49 -1.57 19.71
N GLU A 11 2.65 -1.88 18.72
CA GLU A 11 1.27 -1.38 18.60
C GLU A 11 1.15 0.15 18.39
N CYS A 12 2.20 0.84 17.95
CA CYS A 12 2.15 2.28 17.70
C CYS A 12 1.45 2.71 16.40
N GLY A 13 0.90 1.77 15.61
CA GLY A 13 0.12 2.10 14.41
C GLY A 13 0.90 2.24 13.10
N MET A 14 2.20 1.89 13.06
CA MET A 14 3.03 2.10 11.85
C MET A 14 2.51 1.36 10.62
N HIS A 15 1.96 0.16 10.79
CA HIS A 15 1.44 -0.63 9.67
C HIS A 15 0.14 -0.04 9.13
N GLU A 16 -0.69 0.45 10.03
CA GLU A 16 -1.97 1.11 9.80
C GLU A 16 -1.74 2.41 9.03
N VAL A 17 -0.71 3.19 9.37
CA VAL A 17 -0.29 4.37 8.61
C VAL A 17 0.11 3.98 7.19
N GLY A 18 0.88 2.91 6.99
CA GLY A 18 1.23 2.42 5.66
C GLY A 18 -0.01 2.05 4.82
N LYS A 19 -0.95 1.32 5.40
CA LYS A 19 -2.23 0.96 4.76
C LYS A 19 -3.06 2.20 4.44
N ALA A 20 -3.12 3.16 5.35
CA ALA A 20 -3.79 4.44 5.17
C ALA A 20 -3.17 5.23 4.00
N VAL A 21 -1.85 5.35 3.92
CA VAL A 21 -1.17 6.06 2.83
C VAL A 21 -1.45 5.44 1.47
N PHE A 22 -1.62 4.12 1.41
CA PHE A 22 -1.93 3.39 0.17
C PHE A 22 -3.43 3.34 -0.18
N GLY A 23 -4.32 3.89 0.66
CA GLY A 23 -5.77 3.80 0.45
C GLY A 23 -6.36 2.41 0.71
N ALA A 24 -5.65 1.57 1.48
CA ALA A 24 -6.08 0.25 1.92
C ALA A 24 -6.72 0.26 3.33
N SER A 25 -7.03 1.45 3.87
CA SER A 25 -7.77 1.65 5.12
C SER A 25 -9.03 2.45 4.84
N TYR A 26 -10.19 1.83 5.07
CA TYR A 26 -11.50 2.34 4.64
C TYR A 26 -12.24 3.12 5.72
N ASP A 27 -12.05 2.77 7.00
CA ASP A 27 -12.69 3.41 8.15
C ASP A 27 -11.66 4.23 8.95
N ARG A 28 -11.38 5.44 8.50
CA ARG A 28 -10.41 6.35 9.15
C ARG A 28 -10.89 7.78 9.14
N GLU A 29 -10.40 8.56 10.10
CA GLU A 29 -10.51 10.01 10.11
C GLU A 29 -9.21 10.65 9.58
N GLY A 30 -9.31 11.86 9.03
CA GLY A 30 -8.20 12.57 8.39
C GLY A 30 -8.10 12.34 6.88
N GLU A 31 -7.02 12.83 6.27
CA GLU A 31 -6.83 12.80 4.82
C GLU A 31 -5.39 12.45 4.45
N VAL A 32 -5.23 11.71 3.35
CA VAL A 32 -3.95 11.48 2.68
C VAL A 32 -4.02 12.13 1.31
N LYS A 33 -3.12 13.08 1.06
CA LYS A 33 -3.06 13.81 -0.20
C LYS A 33 -1.65 13.79 -0.77
N LEU A 34 -1.58 13.69 -2.09
CA LEU A 34 -0.36 13.98 -2.84
C LEU A 34 -0.08 15.50 -2.82
N GLN A 35 1.14 15.87 -3.17
CA GLN A 35 1.56 17.29 -3.19
C GLN A 35 0.69 18.17 -4.11
N ASN A 36 0.13 17.60 -5.18
CA ASN A 36 -0.77 18.28 -6.11
C ASN A 36 -2.22 18.37 -5.61
N GLY A 37 -2.52 17.84 -4.42
CA GLY A 37 -3.85 17.87 -3.81
C GLY A 37 -4.74 16.66 -4.10
N THR A 38 -4.30 15.69 -4.92
CA THR A 38 -5.06 14.46 -5.15
C THR A 38 -5.21 13.66 -3.84
N SER A 39 -6.44 13.36 -3.43
CA SER A 39 -6.71 12.48 -2.29
C SER A 39 -6.49 11.01 -2.65
N ILE A 40 -5.86 10.26 -1.73
CA ILE A 40 -5.68 8.81 -1.85
C ILE A 40 -6.68 8.09 -0.93
N ASP A 41 -7.87 7.82 -1.50
CA ASP A 41 -8.99 7.17 -0.80
C ASP A 41 -9.26 5.74 -1.28
N SER A 42 -8.48 5.26 -2.25
CA SER A 42 -8.58 3.90 -2.77
C SER A 42 -7.24 3.38 -3.33
N ILE A 43 -7.07 2.06 -3.29
CA ILE A 43 -5.91 1.37 -3.86
C ILE A 43 -5.70 1.69 -5.35
N PRO A 44 -6.75 1.65 -6.23
CA PRO A 44 -6.59 2.06 -7.63
C PRO A 44 -6.02 3.47 -7.79
N THR A 45 -6.51 4.43 -7.01
CA THR A 45 -6.00 5.81 -7.06
C THR A 45 -4.53 5.89 -6.70
N ALA A 46 -4.08 5.12 -5.70
CA ALA A 46 -2.67 5.05 -5.32
C ALA A 46 -1.80 4.49 -6.46
N ILE A 47 -2.22 3.39 -7.08
CA ILE A 47 -1.52 2.74 -8.20
C ILE A 47 -1.43 3.67 -9.42
N ASP A 48 -2.54 4.31 -9.79
CA ASP A 48 -2.60 5.26 -10.92
C ASP A 48 -1.64 6.45 -10.74
N HIS A 49 -1.29 6.77 -9.50
CA HIS A 49 -0.34 7.82 -9.14
C HIS A 49 1.05 7.28 -8.76
N SER A 50 1.39 6.06 -9.20
CA SER A 50 2.71 5.44 -9.02
C SER A 50 3.11 5.22 -7.55
N VAL A 51 2.13 5.03 -6.67
CA VAL A 51 2.36 4.60 -5.28
C VAL A 51 2.29 3.08 -5.21
N ALA A 52 3.26 2.45 -4.55
CA ALA A 52 3.28 1.01 -4.31
C ALA A 52 3.34 0.72 -2.80
N TYR A 53 2.73 -0.39 -2.39
CA TYR A 53 2.71 -0.84 -1.00
C TYR A 53 3.19 -2.28 -0.90
N VAL A 54 4.02 -2.53 0.11
CA VAL A 54 4.50 -3.87 0.45
C VAL A 54 3.99 -4.17 1.85
N SER A 55 3.09 -5.15 1.98
CA SER A 55 2.52 -5.49 3.26
C SER A 55 3.55 -6.12 4.21
N LYS A 56 3.27 -5.99 5.51
CA LYS A 56 3.91 -6.79 6.55
C LYS A 56 3.48 -8.26 6.47
N ASP A 57 2.19 -8.51 6.25
CA ASP A 57 1.64 -9.86 6.13
C ASP A 57 1.65 -10.29 4.66
N ARG A 58 2.80 -10.75 4.20
CA ARG A 58 3.01 -11.06 2.78
C ARG A 58 2.26 -12.31 2.33
N ASP A 59 2.08 -13.26 3.24
CA ASP A 59 1.47 -14.56 2.94
C ASP A 59 -0.02 -14.39 2.66
N ASN A 60 -0.70 -13.50 3.40
CA ASN A 60 -2.13 -13.25 3.22
C ASN A 60 -2.44 -12.05 2.31
N GLU A 61 -1.58 -11.03 2.27
CA GLU A 61 -1.90 -9.74 1.62
C GLU A 61 -1.04 -9.42 0.38
N SER A 62 -0.03 -10.22 0.03
CA SER A 62 0.88 -9.89 -1.08
C SER A 62 1.14 -11.02 -2.07
N LEU A 63 0.78 -12.26 -1.75
CA LEU A 63 1.08 -13.43 -2.57
C LEU A 63 -0.18 -14.24 -2.87
N VAL A 64 -0.27 -14.74 -4.10
CA VAL A 64 -1.19 -15.81 -4.46
C VAL A 64 -0.45 -17.12 -4.26
N VAL A 65 -0.59 -17.70 -3.06
CA VAL A 65 0.16 -18.88 -2.61
C VAL A 65 -0.04 -20.11 -3.50
N ASN A 66 -1.18 -20.18 -4.21
CA ASN A 66 -1.51 -21.28 -5.11
C ASN A 66 -0.91 -21.14 -6.52
N ASP A 67 -0.29 -20.00 -6.83
CA ASP A 67 0.29 -19.70 -8.15
C ASP A 67 1.81 -19.84 -8.16
N SER A 68 2.40 -19.87 -9.36
CA SER A 68 3.86 -19.95 -9.48
C SER A 68 4.54 -18.63 -9.08
N ILE A 69 5.83 -18.70 -8.75
CA ILE A 69 6.66 -17.51 -8.50
C ILE A 69 6.63 -16.57 -9.71
N ARG A 70 6.65 -17.13 -10.93
CA ARG A 70 6.61 -16.35 -12.17
C ARG A 70 5.32 -15.54 -12.25
N ASP A 71 4.20 -16.17 -11.97
CA ASP A 71 2.89 -15.52 -12.09
C ASP A 71 2.74 -14.43 -11.02
N ASN A 72 3.16 -14.69 -9.78
CA ASN A 72 3.20 -13.68 -8.70
C ASN A 72 4.06 -12.46 -9.08
N ILE A 73 5.19 -12.66 -9.76
CA ILE A 73 6.06 -11.56 -10.23
C ILE A 73 5.40 -10.77 -11.37
N CYS A 74 4.74 -11.45 -12.30
CA CYS A 74 4.13 -10.82 -13.47
C CYS A 74 2.79 -10.12 -13.16
N LEU A 75 2.04 -10.64 -12.19
CA LEU A 75 0.67 -10.22 -11.87
C LEU A 75 0.50 -8.69 -11.71
N PRO A 76 1.38 -7.95 -11.00
CA PRO A 76 1.22 -6.50 -10.85
C PRO A 76 1.44 -5.69 -12.13
N SER A 77 2.01 -6.31 -13.17
CA SER A 77 2.30 -5.67 -14.48
C SER A 77 1.32 -6.08 -15.58
N LEU A 78 0.33 -6.92 -15.27
CA LEU A 78 -0.73 -7.26 -16.22
C LEU A 78 -1.76 -6.13 -16.23
N ASP A 79 -2.15 -5.70 -17.44
CA ASP A 79 -3.26 -4.76 -17.61
C ASP A 79 -4.60 -5.41 -17.17
N LYS A 80 -5.59 -4.57 -16.87
CA LYS A 80 -6.96 -5.01 -16.59
C LYS A 80 -7.61 -5.72 -17.77
#